data_AF-A0A8S2VLY1-F1
#
_entry.id   AF-A0A8S2VLY1-F1
#
_cell.length_a   1.000
_cell.length_b   1.000
_cell.length_c   1.000
_cell.angle_alpha   90.00
_cell.angle_beta   90.00
_cell.angle_gamma   90.00
#
_symmetry.space_group_name_H-M   'P 1'
#
loop_
_entity.id
_entity.type
_entity.pdbx_description
1 polymer ?
#
loop_
_entity_poly.entity_id
_entity_poly.type
_entity_poly.pdbx_seq_one_letter_code
_entity_poly.pdbx_strand_id
1 'polypeptide(L)'
;MSKIEFVQSTHGKTHLYYEGYRYYCHHTNADDSEYWKCVKKYCRVGITTYANGTTKRSAEHDHTPNETDKEVLNVRQNLKLKVVESSSPIDSIVDETYANLQSPTVSQDLLIQLSSIATMKNNLQKERRKTREPLPKNINDLAYP
;
A
#
# COMPACT_ATOMS: atom_id res chain seq x y z
N MET A 1 20.20 -15.38 4.92
CA MET A 1 19.67 -14.87 3.64
C MET A 1 18.53 -13.94 3.97
N SER A 2 18.63 -12.66 3.61
CA SER A 2 17.57 -11.68 3.88
C SER A 2 16.33 -11.99 3.03
N LYS A 3 15.15 -11.96 3.64
CA LYS A 3 13.88 -12.31 2.98
C LYS A 3 13.40 -11.17 2.09
N ILE A 4 12.95 -11.52 0.89
CA ILE A 4 12.26 -10.62 -0.03
C ILE A 4 10.76 -10.75 0.19
N GLU A 5 10.06 -9.62 0.24
CA GLU A 5 8.60 -9.59 0.32
C GLU A 5 8.03 -8.60 -0.70
N PHE A 6 6.88 -8.94 -1.28
CA PHE A 6 6.16 -8.07 -2.21
C PHE A 6 4.92 -7.51 -1.55
N VAL A 7 4.69 -6.21 -1.73
CA VAL A 7 3.53 -5.48 -1.20
C VAL A 7 2.92 -4.66 -2.32
N GLN A 8 1.60 -4.57 -2.35
CA GLN A 8 0.91 -3.71 -3.30
C GLN A 8 0.64 -2.33 -2.68
N SER A 9 0.83 -1.30 -3.48
CA SER A 9 0.39 0.04 -3.11
C SER A 9 -1.14 0.15 -3.20
N THR A 10 -1.70 1.22 -2.62
CA THR A 10 -3.12 1.55 -2.74
C THR A 10 -3.60 1.75 -4.18
N HIS A 11 -2.69 1.92 -5.13
CA HIS A 11 -2.99 2.07 -6.56
C HIS A 11 -2.75 0.77 -7.35
N GLY A 12 -2.48 -0.36 -6.67
CA GLY A 12 -2.25 -1.67 -7.29
C GLY A 12 -0.83 -1.89 -7.83
N LYS A 13 0.08 -0.91 -7.72
CA LYS A 13 1.48 -1.11 -8.12
C LYS A 13 2.23 -1.95 -7.10
N THR A 14 2.92 -2.99 -7.56
CA THR A 14 3.79 -3.84 -6.75
C THR A 14 5.05 -3.10 -6.32
N HIS A 15 5.40 -3.28 -5.05
CA HIS A 15 6.61 -2.79 -4.41
C HIS A 15 7.37 -3.97 -3.82
N LEU A 16 8.68 -3.87 -3.87
CA LEU A 16 9.60 -4.81 -3.25
C LEU A 16 9.99 -4.28 -1.87
N TYR A 17 9.97 -5.14 -0.87
CA TYR A 17 10.48 -4.87 0.46
C TYR A 17 11.65 -5.81 0.76
N TYR A 18 12.81 -5.21 1.05
CA TYR A 18 14.05 -5.96 1.28
C TYR A 18 14.92 -5.21 2.29
N GLU A 19 15.32 -5.89 3.36
CA GLU A 19 16.19 -5.36 4.43
C GLU A 19 15.71 -4.02 5.02
N GLY A 20 14.40 -3.88 5.24
CA GLY A 20 13.83 -2.65 5.84
C GLY A 20 13.69 -1.48 4.86
N TYR A 21 13.95 -1.70 3.57
CA TYR A 21 13.81 -0.70 2.52
C TYR A 21 12.73 -1.08 1.52
N ARG A 22 12.00 -0.07 1.05
CA ARG A 22 10.99 -0.20 0.00
C ARG A 22 11.51 0.27 -1.35
N TYR A 23 11.18 -0.49 -2.38
CA TYR A 23 11.54 -0.23 -3.77
C TYR A 23 10.31 -0.34 -4.67
N TYR A 24 10.30 0.38 -5.78
CA TYR A 24 9.31 0.24 -6.85
C TYR A 24 9.96 -0.37 -8.09
N CYS A 25 9.20 -1.17 -8.85
CA CYS A 25 9.70 -1.73 -10.11
C CYS A 25 9.90 -0.59 -11.11
N HIS A 26 11.12 -0.47 -11.63
CA HIS A 26 11.50 0.57 -12.58
C HIS A 26 11.49 0.02 -14.01
N HIS A 27 12.03 -1.18 -14.24
CA HIS A 27 11.87 -1.92 -15.49
C HIS A 27 12.16 -3.41 -15.29
N THR A 28 11.65 -4.21 -16.23
CA THR A 28 12.03 -5.61 -16.41
C THR A 28 13.02 -5.70 -17.57
N ASN A 29 14.11 -6.42 -17.38
CA ASN A 29 15.15 -6.66 -18.36
C ASN A 29 14.74 -7.78 -19.33
N ALA A 30 15.48 -7.93 -20.43
CA ALA A 30 15.22 -8.97 -21.43
C ALA A 30 15.50 -10.40 -20.93
N ASP A 31 16.25 -10.55 -19.84
CA ASP A 31 16.54 -11.81 -19.16
C ASP A 31 15.52 -12.14 -18.04
N ASP A 32 14.36 -11.49 -18.06
CA ASP A 32 13.31 -11.55 -17.04
C ASP A 32 13.76 -11.11 -15.63
N SER A 33 14.94 -10.52 -15.48
CA SER A 33 15.34 -9.90 -14.22
C SER A 33 14.61 -8.57 -14.02
N GLU A 34 14.23 -8.25 -12.80
CA GLU A 34 13.52 -7.01 -12.49
C GLU A 34 14.42 -6.06 -11.73
N TYR A 35 14.49 -4.81 -12.21
CA TYR A 35 15.22 -3.74 -11.56
C TYR A 35 14.27 -2.87 -10.73
N TRP A 36 14.56 -2.81 -9.43
CA TRP A 36 13.79 -2.11 -8.42
C TRP A 36 14.58 -0.91 -7.89
N LYS A 37 13.95 0.26 -7.82
CA LYS A 37 14.60 1.49 -7.32
C LYS A 37 14.02 1.90 -5.97
N CYS A 38 14.86 2.39 -5.06
CA CYS A 38 14.40 2.87 -3.77
C CYS A 38 13.33 3.97 -3.93
N VAL A 39 12.30 3.93 -3.08
CA VAL A 39 11.20 4.92 -3.11
C VAL A 39 11.60 6.30 -2.58
N LYS A 40 12.70 6.42 -1.82
CA LYS A 40 13.17 7.70 -1.28
C LYS A 40 13.76 8.55 -2.40
N LYS A 41 13.23 9.76 -2.59
CA LYS A 41 13.51 10.66 -3.73
C LYS A 41 15.01 10.85 -4.03
N TYR A 42 15.83 11.01 -2.99
CA TYR A 42 17.27 11.28 -3.15
C TYR A 42 18.14 10.02 -3.09
N CYS A 43 17.56 8.88 -2.73
CA CYS A 43 18.26 7.62 -2.70
C CYS A 43 18.42 7.05 -4.12
N ARG A 44 19.65 6.67 -4.47
CA ARG A 44 19.99 6.11 -5.79
C ARG A 44 20.12 4.59 -5.79
N VAL A 45 19.93 3.96 -4.64
CA VAL A 45 20.06 2.50 -4.50
C VAL A 45 18.96 1.79 -5.29
N GLY A 46 19.36 0.71 -5.95
CA GLY A 46 18.47 -0.24 -6.59
C GLY A 46 18.84 -1.68 -6.26
N ILE A 47 17.88 -2.56 -6.49
CA ILE A 47 18.00 -4.01 -6.35
C ILE A 47 17.59 -4.64 -7.67
N THR A 48 18.40 -5.57 -8.16
CA THR A 48 17.99 -6.47 -9.25
C THR A 48 17.58 -7.81 -8.64
N THR A 49 16.37 -8.27 -8.93
CA THR A 49 15.89 -9.62 -8.59
C THR A 49 15.99 -10.50 -9.82
N TYR A 50 16.61 -11.67 -9.68
CA TYR A 50 16.77 -12.65 -10.75
C TYR A 50 15.79 -13.80 -10.58
N ALA A 51 15.46 -14.51 -11.67
CA ALA A 51 14.54 -15.64 -11.67
C ALA A 51 14.96 -16.79 -10.73
N ASN A 52 16.26 -16.91 -10.44
CA ASN A 52 16.81 -17.89 -9.49
C ASN A 52 16.62 -17.49 -8.01
N GLY A 53 15.92 -16.39 -7.73
CA GLY A 53 15.67 -15.88 -6.38
C GLY A 53 16.83 -15.10 -5.75
N THR A 54 17.93 -14.89 -6.48
CA THR A 54 19.05 -14.07 -6.01
C THR A 54 18.75 -12.58 -6.19
N THR A 55 19.39 -11.76 -5.35
CA THR A 55 19.32 -10.31 -5.43
C THR A 55 20.69 -9.68 -5.49
N LYS A 56 20.80 -8.60 -6.26
CA LYS A 56 22.00 -7.76 -6.32
C LYS A 56 21.64 -6.33 -6.02
N ARG A 57 22.26 -5.76 -4.99
CA ARG A 57 22.17 -4.34 -4.66
C ARG A 57 23.20 -3.53 -5.46
N SER A 58 22.84 -2.33 -5.89
CA SER A 58 23.75 -1.46 -6.64
C SER A 58 24.70 -0.60 -5.77
N ALA A 59 24.26 -0.17 -4.59
CA ALA A 59 25.00 0.70 -3.67
C ALA A 59 24.43 0.64 -2.25
N GLU A 60 25.05 1.29 -1.27
CA GLU A 60 24.51 1.42 0.08
C GLU A 60 23.53 2.60 0.22
N HIS A 61 22.58 2.48 1.16
CA HIS A 61 21.61 3.53 1.44
C HIS A 61 22.25 4.67 2.24
N ASP A 62 21.84 5.90 1.92
CA ASP A 62 22.18 7.14 2.61
C ASP A 62 21.11 7.57 3.64
N HIS A 63 20.17 6.68 3.93
CA HIS A 63 19.10 6.89 4.89
C HIS A 63 18.83 5.61 5.68
N THR A 64 18.23 5.76 6.85
CA THR A 64 17.88 4.62 7.69
C THR A 64 16.77 3.77 7.05
N PRO A 65 16.74 2.46 7.35
CA PRO A 65 15.59 1.61 7.04
C PRO A 65 14.33 2.14 7.71
N ASN A 66 13.17 1.86 7.11
CA ASN A 66 11.87 2.18 7.70
C ASN A 66 11.08 0.89 7.87
N GLU A 67 11.30 0.20 8.99
CA GLU A 67 10.73 -1.12 9.26
C GLU A 67 9.20 -1.12 9.27
N THR A 68 8.60 0.01 9.64
CA THR A 68 7.16 0.21 9.74
C THR A 68 6.49 0.56 8.40
N ASP A 69 7.26 0.91 7.36
CA ASP A 69 6.71 1.35 6.06
C ASP A 69 5.88 0.26 5.37
N LYS A 70 6.30 -1.00 5.50
CA LYS A 70 5.58 -2.16 4.96
C LYS A 70 4.22 -2.30 5.62
N GLU A 71 4.18 -2.21 6.94
CA GLU A 71 2.96 -2.34 7.72
C GLU A 71 2.00 -1.18 7.45
N VAL A 72 2.50 0.05 7.33
CA VAL A 72 1.70 1.21 6.91
C VAL A 72 1.05 0.98 5.55
N LEU A 73 1.78 0.43 4.57
CA LEU A 73 1.20 0.09 3.28
C LEU A 73 0.13 -0.98 3.37
N ASN A 74 0.38 -2.05 4.12
CA ASN A 74 -0.59 -3.12 4.32
C ASN A 74 -1.88 -2.60 4.99
N VAL A 75 -1.76 -1.76 6.02
CA VAL A 75 -2.90 -1.11 6.67
C VAL A 75 -3.69 -0.28 5.66
N ARG A 76 -3.00 0.55 4.85
CA ARG A 76 -3.66 1.37 3.83
C ARG A 76 -4.36 0.52 2.76
N GLN A 77 -3.75 -0.58 2.34
CA GLN A 77 -4.34 -1.50 1.37
C GLN A 77 -5.58 -2.18 1.95
N ASN A 78 -5.47 -2.74 3.15
CA ASN A 78 -6.58 -3.40 3.84
C ASN A 78 -7.75 -2.43 4.10
N LEU A 79 -7.46 -1.19 4.51
CA LEU A 79 -8.47 -0.16 4.68
C LEU A 79 -9.18 0.15 3.36
N LYS A 80 -8.44 0.26 2.25
CA LYS A 80 -9.02 0.47 0.92
C LYS A 80 -9.95 -0.69 0.54
N LEU A 81 -9.53 -1.94 0.73
CA LEU A 81 -10.34 -3.13 0.43
C LEU A 81 -11.62 -3.15 1.27
N LYS A 82 -11.51 -2.94 2.60
CA LYS A 82 -12.67 -2.85 3.49
C LYS A 82 -13.68 -1.80 3.04
N VAL A 83 -13.23 -0.62 2.59
CA VAL A 83 -14.14 0.46 2.13
C VAL A 83 -14.88 0.10 0.85
N VAL A 84 -14.22 -0.60 -0.07
CA VAL A 84 -14.82 -1.05 -1.34
C VAL A 84 -15.89 -2.12 -1.06
N GLU A 85 -15.55 -3.12 -0.23
CA GLU A 85 -16.38 -4.29 0.04
C GLU A 85 -17.52 -4.01 1.05
N SER A 86 -17.23 -3.42 2.20
CA SER A 86 -18.22 -3.16 3.25
C SER A 86 -19.15 -2.03 2.86
N SER A 87 -20.45 -2.10 3.18
CA SER A 87 -21.44 -1.00 3.01
C SER A 87 -21.43 0.04 4.13
N SER A 88 -20.70 -0.20 5.23
CA SER A 88 -20.67 0.66 6.42
C SER A 88 -20.18 2.09 6.15
N PRO A 89 -20.53 3.10 6.97
CA PRO A 89 -19.95 4.43 6.87
C PRO A 89 -18.42 4.38 6.90
N ILE A 90 -17.75 5.17 6.05
CA ILE A 90 -16.29 5.17 5.95
C ILE A 90 -15.66 5.59 7.28
N ASP A 91 -16.29 6.51 8.01
CA ASP A 91 -15.82 6.93 9.33
C ASP A 91 -15.77 5.75 10.30
N SER A 92 -16.83 4.95 10.37
CA SER A 92 -16.86 3.74 11.22
C SER A 92 -15.78 2.73 10.83
N ILE A 93 -15.54 2.52 9.53
CA ILE A 93 -14.49 1.61 9.04
C ILE A 93 -13.11 2.13 9.46
N VAL A 94 -12.86 3.42 9.30
CA VAL A 94 -11.59 4.05 9.71
C VAL A 94 -11.41 3.92 11.22
N ASP A 95 -12.40 4.29 12.02
CA ASP A 95 -12.33 4.26 13.48
C ASP A 95 -12.08 2.83 13.99
N GLU A 96 -12.73 1.83 13.41
CA GLU A 96 -12.48 0.41 13.71
C GLU A 96 -11.04 0.01 13.37
N THR A 97 -10.51 0.43 12.21
CA THR A 97 -9.10 0.14 11.87
C THR A 97 -8.13 0.77 12.85
N TYR A 98 -8.37 2.01 13.29
CA TYR A 98 -7.51 2.67 14.28
C TYR A 98 -7.61 2.02 15.65
N ALA A 99 -8.81 1.62 16.10
CA ALA A 99 -8.99 0.90 17.35
C ALA A 99 -8.22 -0.43 17.36
N ASN A 100 -8.24 -1.17 16.24
CA ASN A 100 -7.45 -2.41 16.09
C ASN A 100 -5.93 -2.15 16.12
N LEU A 101 -5.49 -0.99 15.63
CA LEU A 101 -4.07 -0.59 15.63
C LEU A 101 -3.60 0.01 16.95
N GLN A 102 -4.49 0.38 17.88
CA GLN A 102 -4.12 0.87 19.21
C GLN A 102 -3.87 -0.26 20.23
N SER A 103 -3.91 -1.53 19.77
CA SER A 103 -3.52 -2.68 20.58
C SER A 103 -2.07 -2.54 21.11
N PRO A 104 -1.77 -2.97 22.35
CA PRO A 104 -0.44 -2.81 22.97
C PRO A 104 0.74 -3.44 22.20
N THR A 105 0.45 -4.25 21.18
CA THR A 105 1.45 -4.89 20.30
C THR A 105 1.94 -3.98 19.17
N VAL A 106 1.24 -2.87 18.89
CA VAL A 106 1.48 -2.05 17.69
C VAL A 106 2.38 -0.85 17.99
N SER A 107 3.44 -0.68 17.20
CA SER A 107 4.43 0.39 17.38
C SER A 107 3.83 1.79 17.19
N GLN A 108 4.12 2.72 18.11
CA GLN A 108 3.69 4.12 18.05
C GLN A 108 4.08 4.82 16.73
N ASP A 109 5.20 4.41 16.13
CA ASP A 109 5.70 4.89 14.85
C ASP A 109 4.75 4.62 13.67
N LEU A 110 3.98 3.53 13.72
CA LEU A 110 3.00 3.19 12.69
C LEU A 110 1.86 4.22 12.66
N LEU A 111 1.35 4.59 13.83
CA LEU A 111 0.28 5.56 13.97
C LEU A 111 0.71 6.95 13.47
N ILE A 112 1.96 7.35 13.73
CA ILE A 112 2.52 8.61 13.25
C ILE A 112 2.60 8.64 11.71
N GLN A 113 3.06 7.54 11.10
CA GLN A 113 3.20 7.43 9.64
C GLN A 113 1.86 7.32 8.89
N LEU A 114 0.77 6.98 9.57
CA LEU A 114 -0.58 6.95 9.00
C LEU A 114 -1.21 8.36 8.81
N SER A 115 -0.50 9.45 9.08
CA SER A 115 -0.99 10.83 8.88
C SER A 115 -1.33 11.14 7.41
N SER A 116 -2.45 11.77 7.00
CA SER A 116 -3.60 12.37 7.69
C SER A 116 -4.90 11.66 7.28
N ILE A 117 -5.70 11.26 8.27
CA ILE A 117 -7.00 10.60 8.10
C ILE A 117 -7.92 11.37 7.15
N ALA A 118 -7.94 12.70 7.23
CA ALA A 118 -8.85 13.51 6.42
C ALA A 118 -8.56 13.37 4.91
N THR A 119 -7.28 13.41 4.52
CA THR A 119 -6.87 13.23 3.11
C THR A 119 -7.17 11.80 2.64
N MET A 120 -6.94 10.81 3.50
CA MET A 120 -7.27 9.41 3.18
C MET A 120 -8.77 9.20 3.03
N LYS A 121 -9.60 9.74 3.93
CA LYS A 121 -11.07 9.65 3.88
C LYS A 121 -11.62 10.19 2.56
N ASN A 122 -11.13 11.33 2.09
CA ASN A 122 -11.53 11.90 0.81
C ASN A 122 -11.21 10.96 -0.38
N ASN A 123 -10.03 10.35 -0.37
CA ASN A 123 -9.65 9.39 -1.41
C ASN A 123 -10.48 8.10 -1.32
N LEU A 124 -10.74 7.59 -0.11
CA LEU A 124 -11.57 6.41 0.13
C LEU A 124 -13.02 6.63 -0.34
N GLN A 125 -13.58 7.82 -0.10
CA GLN A 125 -14.89 8.22 -0.64
C GLN A 125 -14.93 8.26 -2.16
N LYS A 126 -13.86 8.77 -2.80
CA LYS A 126 -13.75 8.78 -4.27
C LYS A 126 -13.68 7.36 -4.82
N GLU A 127 -12.85 6.50 -4.23
CA GLU A 127 -12.72 5.10 -4.64
C GLU A 127 -14.05 4.36 -4.52
N ARG A 128 -14.75 4.50 -3.39
CA ARG A 128 -16.06 3.85 -3.18
C ARG A 128 -17.11 4.26 -4.20
N ARG A 129 -17.15 5.54 -4.59
CA ARG A 129 -18.06 6.06 -5.62
C ARG A 129 -17.71 5.55 -7.02
N LYS A 130 -16.44 5.24 -7.28
CA LYS A 130 -15.99 4.68 -8.56
C LYS A 130 -16.35 3.21 -8.71
N THR A 131 -16.28 2.45 -7.61
CA THR A 131 -16.50 0.99 -7.64
C THR A 131 -17.96 0.59 -7.51
N ARG A 132 -18.79 1.43 -6.89
CA ARG A 132 -20.22 1.15 -6.73
C ARG A 132 -21.01 1.74 -7.86
N GLU A 133 -22.05 1.02 -8.27
CA GLU A 133 -23.05 1.57 -9.16
C GLU A 133 -23.65 2.83 -8.54
N PRO A 134 -23.84 3.90 -9.34
CA PRO A 134 -24.51 5.09 -8.86
C PRO A 134 -25.90 4.68 -8.39
N LEU A 135 -26.32 5.23 -7.25
CA LEU A 135 -27.69 5.01 -6.79
C LEU A 135 -28.65 5.47 -7.90
N PRO A 136 -29.68 4.67 -8.22
CA PRO A 136 -30.71 5.05 -9.17
C PRO A 136 -31.28 6.40 -8.73
N LYS A 137 -31.28 7.38 -9.64
CA LYS A 137 -31.70 8.75 -9.29
C LYS A 137 -33.21 8.83 -9.21
N ASN A 138 -33.88 8.05 -10.06
CA ASN A 138 -35.33 8.03 -10.20
C ASN A 138 -35.86 6.59 -10.15
N ILE A 139 -37.16 6.44 -9.89
CA ILE A 139 -37.83 5.12 -9.83
C ILE A 139 -37.67 4.31 -11.13
N ASN A 140 -37.52 5.00 -12.26
CA ASN A 140 -37.32 4.40 -13.58
C ASN A 140 -35.92 3.78 -13.77
N ASP A 141 -34.96 4.10 -12.90
CA ASP A 141 -33.61 3.54 -12.92
C ASP A 141 -33.50 2.24 -12.10
N LEU A 142 -34.57 1.86 -11.39
CA LEU A 142 -34.64 0.58 -10.69
C LEU A 142 -34.97 -0.51 -11.71
N ALA A 143 -34.00 -1.38 -12.00
CA ALA A 143 -34.25 -2.60 -12.75
C ALA A 143 -35.24 -3.48 -11.95
N TYR A 144 -36.48 -3.56 -12.41
CA TYR A 144 -37.46 -4.51 -11.89
C TYR A 144 -37.22 -5.89 -12.53
N PRO A 145 -37.38 -6.98 -11.77
CA PRO A 145 -37.36 -8.34 -12.31
C PRO A 145 -38.52 -8.61 -13.28
#